data_AF-A0A433DB97-F1
#
_entry.id   AF-A0A433DB97-F1
#
_cell.length_a   1.000
_cell.length_b   1.000
_cell.length_c   1.000
_cell.angle_alpha   90.00
_cell.angle_beta   90.00
_cell.angle_gamma   90.00
#
_symmetry.space_group_name_H-M   'P 1'
#
loop_
_entity.id
_entity.type
_entity.pdbx_description
1 polymer ?
#
loop_
_entity_poly.entity_id
_entity_poly.type
_entity_poly.pdbx_seq_one_letter_code
_entity_poly.pdbx_strand_id
1 'polypeptide(L)'
;MSAEAHKAAGNKLFSQQLYEDAVKEYSTAIVHIPLTWAGLHEFPQCQNPTVATYYTNRALCHLKLKRFDDVVADCNRAVDIDERAVKGYYLKGQALTEKKRYAEALTDLKKGAQ
;
A
#
# COMPACT_ATOMS: atom_id res chain seq x y z
N MET A 1 2.53 -0.42 -20.81
CA MET A 1 2.31 0.81 -20.01
C MET A 1 3.32 0.82 -18.88
N SER A 2 3.81 1.98 -18.45
CA SER A 2 4.73 2.07 -17.29
C SER A 2 3.96 1.90 -15.97
N ALA A 3 4.64 1.50 -14.89
CA ALA A 3 4.02 1.38 -13.57
C ALA A 3 3.37 2.69 -13.09
N GLU A 4 3.95 3.84 -13.44
CA GLU A 4 3.37 5.16 -13.15
C GLU A 4 2.07 5.44 -13.92
N ALA A 5 1.97 4.99 -15.17
CA ALA A 5 0.75 5.15 -15.96
C ALA A 5 -0.39 4.34 -15.35
N HIS A 6 -0.12 3.11 -14.91
CA HIS A 6 -1.09 2.28 -14.19
C HIS A 6 -1.51 2.91 -12.86
N LYS A 7 -0.58 3.52 -12.09
CA LYS A 7 -0.95 4.30 -10.90
C LYS A 7 -1.88 5.46 -11.25
N ALA A 8 -1.59 6.22 -12.29
CA ALA A 8 -2.43 7.36 -12.69
C ALA A 8 -3.83 6.90 -13.10
N ALA A 9 -3.93 5.77 -13.84
CA ALA A 9 -5.20 5.14 -14.18
C ALA A 9 -5.97 4.68 -12.93
N GLY A 10 -5.29 4.00 -12.00
CA GLY A 10 -5.87 3.59 -10.71
C GLY A 10 -6.38 4.76 -9.88
N ASN A 11 -5.65 5.89 -9.84
CA ASN A 11 -6.09 7.10 -9.14
C ASN A 11 -7.37 7.68 -9.78
N LYS A 12 -7.46 7.67 -11.11
CA LYS A 12 -8.65 8.12 -11.83
C LYS A 12 -9.85 7.21 -11.52
N LEU A 13 -9.67 5.90 -11.54
CA LEU A 13 -10.72 4.93 -11.19
C LEU A 13 -11.16 5.07 -9.73
N PHE A 14 -10.22 5.33 -8.81
CA PHE A 14 -10.53 5.61 -7.41
C PHE A 14 -11.42 6.84 -7.26
N SER A 15 -11.17 7.92 -8.00
CA SER A 15 -12.03 9.10 -8.00
C SER A 15 -13.44 8.83 -8.55
N GLN A 16 -13.59 7.81 -9.38
CA GLN A 16 -14.86 7.32 -9.91
C GLN A 16 -15.55 6.29 -9.02
N GLN A 17 -15.00 6.01 -7.82
CA GLN A 17 -15.48 4.99 -6.89
C GLN A 17 -15.41 3.55 -7.44
N LEU A 18 -14.67 3.33 -8.54
CA LEU A 18 -14.42 2.01 -9.13
C LEU A 18 -13.21 1.38 -8.44
N TYR A 19 -13.40 0.99 -7.18
CA TYR A 19 -12.31 0.50 -6.33
C TYR A 19 -11.75 -0.86 -6.81
N GLU A 20 -12.59 -1.75 -7.32
CA GLU A 20 -12.13 -3.08 -7.79
C GLU A 20 -11.26 -2.97 -9.04
N ASP A 21 -11.61 -2.11 -9.99
CA ASP A 21 -10.77 -1.89 -11.18
C ASP A 21 -9.50 -1.12 -10.82
N ALA A 22 -9.58 -0.16 -9.89
CA ALA A 22 -8.40 0.51 -9.36
C ALA A 22 -7.40 -0.49 -8.74
N VAL A 23 -7.87 -1.49 -7.99
CA VAL A 23 -7.03 -2.56 -7.43
C VAL A 23 -6.31 -3.35 -8.51
N LYS A 24 -6.98 -3.66 -9.63
CA LYS A 24 -6.36 -4.35 -10.77
C LYS A 24 -5.23 -3.51 -11.36
N GLU A 25 -5.47 -2.23 -11.60
CA GLU A 25 -4.47 -1.30 -12.13
C GLU A 25 -3.27 -1.12 -11.18
N TYR A 26 -3.48 -1.03 -9.87
CA TYR A 26 -2.35 -1.00 -8.93
C TYR A 26 -1.59 -2.33 -8.91
N SER A 27 -2.29 -3.46 -9.07
CA SER A 27 -1.64 -4.77 -9.12
C SER A 27 -0.81 -4.96 -10.38
N THR A 28 -1.28 -4.48 -11.54
CA THR A 28 -0.48 -4.45 -12.77
C THR A 28 0.70 -3.50 -12.63
N ALA A 29 0.52 -2.33 -11.99
CA ALA A 29 1.63 -1.43 -11.67
C ALA A 29 2.71 -2.13 -10.84
N ILE A 30 2.32 -2.92 -9.84
CA ILE A 30 3.23 -3.68 -8.97
C ILE A 30 3.98 -4.77 -9.76
N VAL A 31 3.29 -5.50 -10.64
CA VAL A 31 3.92 -6.53 -11.49
C VAL A 31 4.91 -5.92 -12.50
N HIS A 32 4.63 -4.70 -12.97
CA HIS A 32 5.52 -3.96 -13.87
C HIS A 32 6.74 -3.33 -13.18
N ILE A 33 6.84 -3.40 -11.85
CA ILE A 33 8.06 -3.00 -11.14
C ILE A 33 9.17 -3.98 -11.57
N PRO A 34 10.35 -3.48 -11.99
CA PRO A 34 11.43 -4.36 -12.40
C PRO A 34 11.81 -5.33 -11.27
N LEU A 35 11.96 -6.61 -11.62
CA LEU A 35 12.27 -7.73 -10.71
C LEU A 35 13.54 -7.51 -9.88
N THR A 36 14.41 -6.58 -10.29
CA THR A 36 15.55 -6.12 -9.50
C THR A 36 15.15 -5.58 -8.12
N TRP A 37 13.93 -5.05 -7.98
CA TRP A 37 13.37 -4.73 -6.67
C TRP A 37 13.11 -5.97 -5.83
N ALA A 38 12.47 -6.98 -6.42
CA ALA A 38 11.82 -8.07 -5.70
C ALA A 38 12.78 -9.00 -4.94
N GLY A 39 14.10 -8.82 -5.07
CA GLY A 39 15.09 -9.66 -4.40
C GLY A 39 16.53 -9.15 -4.31
N LEU A 40 16.82 -7.85 -4.51
CA LEU A 40 18.22 -7.38 -4.42
C LEU A 40 18.50 -6.59 -3.14
N HIS A 41 19.19 -7.26 -2.22
CA HIS A 41 19.95 -6.67 -1.10
C HIS A 41 21.09 -5.73 -1.53
N GLU A 42 21.29 -5.50 -2.84
CA GLU A 42 22.49 -4.81 -3.36
C GLU A 42 22.35 -3.29 -3.51
N PHE A 43 21.14 -2.73 -3.34
CA PHE A 43 20.94 -1.27 -3.33
C PHE A 43 20.02 -0.83 -2.18
N PRO A 44 20.53 -0.75 -0.94
CA PRO A 44 19.77 -0.37 0.25
C PRO A 44 19.23 1.07 0.24
N GLN A 45 19.52 1.87 -0.80
CA GLN A 45 19.11 3.27 -0.92
C GLN A 45 17.98 3.51 -1.92
N CYS A 46 17.46 2.46 -2.57
CA CYS A 46 16.27 2.56 -3.40
C CYS A 46 15.00 2.43 -2.55
N GLN A 47 14.88 3.22 -1.47
CA GLN A 47 13.58 3.59 -0.89
C GLN A 47 12.85 4.36 -1.99
N ASN A 48 12.21 3.66 -2.92
CA ASN A 48 11.43 4.28 -3.97
C ASN A 48 10.03 4.52 -3.37
N PRO A 49 9.73 5.74 -2.87
CA PRO A 49 8.43 6.05 -2.27
C PRO A 49 7.28 5.76 -3.24
N THR A 50 7.58 5.70 -4.54
CA THR A 50 6.66 5.39 -5.62
C THR A 50 5.99 4.03 -5.48
N VAL A 51 6.69 2.99 -4.99
CA VAL A 51 6.07 1.66 -4.86
C VAL A 51 5.38 1.47 -3.52
N ALA A 52 5.92 2.01 -2.44
CA ALA A 52 5.15 2.13 -1.19
C ALA A 52 3.81 2.84 -1.46
N THR A 53 3.81 3.83 -2.37
CA THR A 53 2.59 4.50 -2.84
C THR A 53 1.64 3.55 -3.58
N TYR A 54 2.13 2.63 -4.42
CA TYR A 54 1.26 1.65 -5.10
C TYR A 54 0.56 0.72 -4.11
N TYR A 55 1.31 0.18 -3.13
CA TYR A 55 0.75 -0.67 -2.09
C TYR A 55 -0.23 0.10 -1.20
N THR A 56 0.10 1.30 -0.75
CA THR A 56 -0.81 2.12 0.09
C THR A 56 -2.07 2.55 -0.67
N ASN A 57 -1.98 2.87 -1.96
CA ASN A 57 -3.15 3.18 -2.78
C ASN A 57 -4.04 1.94 -3.01
N ARG A 58 -3.45 0.77 -3.22
CA ARG A 58 -4.19 -0.50 -3.30
C ARG A 58 -4.86 -0.84 -1.97
N ALA A 59 -4.15 -0.67 -0.85
CA ALA A 59 -4.66 -0.81 0.50
C ALA A 59 -5.86 0.11 0.76
N LEU A 60 -5.80 1.37 0.31
CA LEU A 60 -6.92 2.30 0.43
C LEU A 60 -8.16 1.80 -0.33
N CYS A 61 -7.99 1.22 -1.51
CA CYS A 61 -9.11 0.61 -2.26
C CYS A 61 -9.68 -0.59 -1.50
N HIS A 62 -8.84 -1.47 -0.96
CA HIS A 62 -9.26 -2.60 -0.12
C HIS A 62 -10.02 -2.13 1.13
N LEU A 63 -9.60 -1.02 1.74
CA LEU A 63 -10.28 -0.42 2.88
C LEU A 63 -11.71 0.02 2.51
N LYS A 64 -11.87 0.66 1.34
CA LYS A 64 -13.21 1.03 0.82
C LYS A 64 -14.08 -0.19 0.51
N LEU A 65 -13.47 -1.29 0.09
CA LEU A 65 -14.12 -2.58 -0.14
C LEU A 65 -14.31 -3.42 1.15
N LYS A 66 -13.93 -2.89 2.33
CA LYS A 66 -13.95 -3.57 3.63
C LYS A 66 -13.15 -4.88 3.67
N ARG A 67 -12.14 -5.02 2.81
CA ARG A 67 -11.22 -6.16 2.77
C ARG A 67 -10.02 -5.92 3.69
N PHE A 68 -10.28 -5.89 5.00
CA PHE A 68 -9.29 -5.44 5.99
C PHE A 68 -8.02 -6.30 6.05
N ASP A 69 -8.12 -7.60 5.76
CA ASP A 69 -6.95 -8.49 5.69
C ASP A 69 -5.98 -8.10 4.57
N ASP A 70 -6.51 -7.79 3.38
CA ASP A 70 -5.73 -7.30 2.25
C ASP A 70 -5.07 -5.95 2.57
N VAL A 71 -5.80 -5.05 3.26
CA VAL A 71 -5.24 -3.76 3.71
C VAL A 71 -4.01 -3.97 4.57
N VAL A 72 -4.08 -4.87 5.55
CA VAL A 72 -2.96 -5.13 6.46
C VAL A 72 -1.76 -5.72 5.70
N ALA A 73 -2.01 -6.66 4.78
CA ALA A 73 -0.95 -7.25 3.95
C ALA A 73 -0.24 -6.20 3.08
N ASP A 74 -1.00 -5.32 2.43
CA ASP A 74 -0.46 -4.25 1.59
C ASP A 74 0.27 -3.18 2.40
N CYS A 75 -0.27 -2.81 3.56
CA CYS A 75 0.39 -1.84 4.44
C CYS A 75 1.69 -2.40 5.00
N ASN A 76 1.76 -3.70 5.35
CA ASN A 76 3.00 -4.36 5.76
C ASN A 76 4.06 -4.28 4.65
N ARG A 77 3.69 -4.62 3.40
CA ARG A 77 4.58 -4.47 2.25
C ARG A 77 5.05 -3.03 2.05
N ALA A 78 4.15 -2.06 2.24
CA ALA A 78 4.49 -0.65 2.09
C ALA A 78 5.52 -0.18 3.14
N VAL A 79 5.37 -0.60 4.40
CA VAL A 79 6.30 -0.22 5.48
C VAL A 79 7.62 -0.99 5.43
N ASP A 80 7.62 -2.22 4.91
CA ASP A 80 8.86 -2.97 4.65
C ASP A 80 9.70 -2.30 3.56
N ILE A 81 9.04 -1.61 2.62
CA ILE A 81 9.68 -0.86 1.54
C ILE A 81 10.13 0.52 2.01
N ASP A 82 9.22 1.22 2.68
CA ASP A 82 9.42 2.58 3.17
C ASP A 82 8.88 2.66 4.59
N GLU A 83 9.78 2.52 5.55
CA GLU A 83 9.50 2.66 6.99
C GLU A 83 8.95 4.05 7.34
N ARG A 84 9.10 5.05 6.46
CA ARG A 84 8.54 6.40 6.64
C ARG A 84 7.18 6.58 5.96
N ALA A 85 6.59 5.50 5.43
CA ALA A 85 5.27 5.53 4.81
C ALA A 85 4.16 5.71 5.87
N VAL A 86 3.99 6.94 6.36
CA VAL A 86 2.95 7.31 7.35
C VAL A 86 1.55 6.84 6.93
N LYS A 87 1.24 6.92 5.62
CA LYS A 87 -0.02 6.41 5.06
C LYS A 87 -0.22 4.92 5.29
N GLY A 88 0.84 4.11 5.20
CA GLY A 88 0.77 2.66 5.43
C GLY A 88 0.39 2.36 6.87
N TYR A 89 1.06 2.98 7.84
CA TYR A 89 0.71 2.83 9.26
C TYR A 89 -0.70 3.31 9.58
N TYR A 90 -1.11 4.44 9.00
CA TYR A 90 -2.46 4.98 9.18
C TYR A 90 -3.55 4.02 8.67
N LEU A 91 -3.42 3.52 7.44
CA LEU A 91 -4.38 2.60 6.83
C LEU A 91 -4.42 1.25 7.56
N LYS A 92 -3.26 0.74 7.98
CA LYS A 92 -3.17 -0.46 8.81
C LYS A 92 -3.91 -0.28 10.14
N GLY A 93 -3.68 0.86 10.80
CA GLY A 93 -4.38 1.23 12.03
C GLY A 93 -5.90 1.29 11.86
N GLN A 94 -6.38 1.89 10.76
CA GLN A 94 -7.81 1.88 10.43
C GLN A 94 -8.34 0.45 10.24
N ALA A 95 -7.68 -0.38 9.44
CA ALA A 95 -8.12 -1.75 9.20
C ALA A 95 -8.14 -2.60 10.48
N LEU A 96 -7.13 -2.45 11.35
CA LEU A 96 -7.08 -3.15 12.64
C LEU A 96 -8.18 -2.66 13.61
N THR A 97 -8.50 -1.37 13.58
CA THR A 97 -9.61 -0.77 14.35
C THR A 97 -10.94 -1.36 13.92
N GLU A 98 -11.19 -1.47 12.61
CA GLU A 98 -12.39 -2.10 12.04
C GLU A 98 -12.46 -3.60 12.39
N LYS A 99 -11.32 -4.29 12.45
CA LYS A 99 -11.23 -5.68 12.91
C LYS A 99 -11.32 -5.85 14.43
N LYS A 100 -11.54 -4.76 15.20
CA LYS A 100 -11.54 -4.75 16.68
C LYS A 100 -10.21 -5.19 17.32
N ARG A 101 -9.10 -5.14 16.59
CA ARG A 101 -7.73 -5.47 17.05
C ARG A 101 -6.99 -4.20 17.50
N TYR A 102 -7.56 -3.49 18.46
CA TYR A 102 -7.11 -2.15 18.86
C TYR A 102 -5.68 -2.14 19.44
N ALA A 103 -5.26 -3.20 20.15
CA ALA A 103 -3.94 -3.29 20.76
C ALA A 103 -2.80 -3.31 19.71
N GLU A 104 -3.03 -4.02 18.61
CA GLU A 104 -2.08 -4.09 17.50
C GLU A 104 -2.08 -2.80 16.68
N ALA A 105 -3.26 -2.21 16.47
CA ALA A 105 -3.40 -0.92 15.81
C ALA A 105 -2.57 0.17 16.51
N LEU A 106 -2.67 0.25 17.85
CA LEU A 106 -1.94 1.22 18.65
C LEU A 106 -0.42 1.01 18.60
N THR A 107 0.03 -0.24 18.58
CA THR A 107 1.45 -0.56 18.53
C THR A 107 2.05 -0.14 17.19
N ASP A 108 1.37 -0.42 16.08
CA ASP A 108 1.83 -0.06 14.74
C ASP A 108 1.72 1.44 14.46
N LEU A 109 0.65 2.10 14.90
CA LEU A 109 0.51 3.56 14.78
C LEU A 109 1.62 4.32 15.54
N LYS A 110 2.03 3.80 16.71
CA LYS A 110 3.16 4.39 17.46
C LYS A 110 4.48 4.29 16.70
N LYS A 111 4.71 3.19 15.98
CA LYS A 111 5.93 3.01 15.17
C LYS A 111 5.98 3.99 13.99
N GLY A 112 4.85 4.24 13.32
CA GLY A 112 4.77 5.17 12.20
C GLY A 112 4.80 6.66 12.57
N ALA A 113 4.78 6.99 13.87
CA ALA A 113 4.77 8.36 14.38
C ALA A 113 6.10 8.80 15.03
N GLN A 114 7.12 7.92 15.04
CA GLN A 114 8.48 8.20 15.51
C GLN A 114 9.37 8.67 14.37
#